data_AF-A0A920LRD9-F1
#
_entry.id   AF-A0A920LRD9-F1
#
_cell.length_a   1.000
_cell.length_b   1.000
_cell.length_c   1.000
_cell.angle_alpha   90.00
_cell.angle_beta   90.00
_cell.angle_gamma   90.00
#
_symmetry.space_group_name_H-M   'P 1'
#
loop_
_entity.id
_entity.type
_entity.pdbx_description
1 polymer ?
#
loop_
_entity_poly.entity_id
_entity_poly.type
_entity_poly.pdbx_seq_one_letter_code
_entity_poly.pdbx_strand_id
1 'polypeptide(L)'
;MSKKFQLKISQALDKLGKLDKDIKEAVKFYGYPEERKMPASFETLTRIIIGQQISRKVAEAIWTRLKEENLTITRNIISSNPEKLMRVGLSRRKSEYIIGIAKATTEGKLNFDELTKKKWGKNKRTAYFL
;
A
#
# COMPACT_ATOMS: atom_id res chain seq x y z
N MET A 1 8.82 12.13 13.75
CA MET A 1 9.16 11.03 12.81
C MET A 1 10.65 10.72 12.90
N SER A 2 11.04 9.44 12.90
CA SER A 2 12.38 9.01 13.35
C SER A 2 13.47 9.27 12.29
N LYS A 3 14.42 10.18 12.59
CA LYS A 3 15.65 10.47 11.81
C LYS A 3 16.43 9.21 11.38
N LYS A 4 16.24 8.09 12.07
CA LYS A 4 16.95 6.82 11.87
C LYS A 4 16.63 6.12 10.54
N PHE A 5 15.49 6.41 9.90
CA PHE A 5 15.07 5.74 8.66
C PHE A 5 15.31 6.56 7.39
N GLN A 6 15.24 7.89 7.44
CA GLN A 6 15.68 8.77 6.35
C GLN A 6 17.14 8.50 5.94
N LEU A 7 17.97 8.11 6.91
CA LEU A 7 19.35 7.65 6.69
C LEU A 7 19.45 6.42 5.78
N LYS A 8 18.42 5.56 5.69
CA LYS A 8 18.49 4.33 4.89
C LYS A 8 18.27 4.56 3.41
N ILE A 9 17.37 5.48 3.03
CA ILE A 9 17.10 5.75 1.61
C ILE A 9 18.22 6.55 0.97
N SER A 10 18.77 7.53 1.69
CA SER A 10 19.93 8.29 1.22
C SER A 10 21.15 7.39 1.07
N GLN A 11 21.47 6.56 2.06
CA GLN A 11 22.55 5.58 1.97
C GLN A 11 22.36 4.58 0.82
N ALA A 12 21.13 4.15 0.54
CA ALA A 12 20.84 3.26 -0.57
C ALA A 12 21.06 3.96 -1.92
N LEU A 13 20.61 5.22 -2.05
CA LEU A 13 20.80 6.02 -3.24
C LEU A 13 22.28 6.41 -3.45
N ASP A 14 23.03 6.67 -2.39
CA ASP A 14 24.48 6.87 -2.46
C ASP A 14 25.20 5.62 -2.98
N LYS A 15 24.81 4.43 -2.50
CA LYS A 15 25.36 3.16 -3.00
C LYS A 15 25.00 2.93 -4.45
N LEU A 16 23.77 3.22 -4.86
CA LEU A 16 23.34 3.12 -6.25
C LEU A 16 24.07 4.14 -7.14
N GLY A 17 24.26 5.37 -6.69
CA GLY A 17 24.99 6.42 -7.42
C GLY A 17 26.48 6.12 -7.62
N LYS A 18 27.06 5.19 -6.86
CA LYS A 18 28.41 4.66 -7.15
C LYS A 18 28.42 3.66 -8.31
N LEU A 19 27.29 3.04 -8.61
CA LEU A 19 27.12 2.05 -9.67
C LEU A 19 26.49 2.65 -10.94
N ASP A 20 25.72 3.72 -10.79
CA ASP A 20 24.91 4.34 -11.84
C ASP A 20 25.07 5.88 -11.81
N LYS A 21 25.60 6.43 -12.90
CA LYS A 21 25.85 7.86 -13.04
C LYS A 21 24.56 8.68 -13.11
N ASP A 22 23.51 8.16 -13.74
CA ASP A 22 22.24 8.87 -13.91
C ASP A 22 21.55 9.02 -12.56
N ILE A 23 21.61 7.99 -11.70
CA ILE A 23 21.12 8.07 -10.32
C ILE A 23 21.90 9.12 -9.52
N LYS A 24 23.23 9.16 -9.66
CA LYS A 24 24.07 10.15 -8.97
C LYS A 24 23.72 11.58 -9.38
N GLU A 25 23.51 11.81 -10.67
CA GLU A 25 23.13 13.13 -11.19
C GLU A 25 21.72 13.52 -10.76
N ALA A 26 20.77 12.59 -10.79
CA ALA A 26 19.40 12.82 -10.32
C ALA A 26 19.36 13.21 -8.83
N VAL A 27 20.11 12.53 -7.97
CA VAL A 27 20.21 12.89 -6.53
C VAL A 27 20.86 14.26 -6.36
N LYS A 28 21.89 14.59 -7.15
CA LYS A 28 22.52 15.92 -7.10
C LYS A 28 21.56 17.04 -7.49
N PHE A 29 20.69 16.80 -8.48
CA PHE A 29 19.77 17.81 -9.00
C PHE A 29 18.50 17.96 -8.18
N TYR A 30 17.86 16.85 -7.79
CA TYR A 30 16.56 16.84 -7.10
C TYR A 30 16.67 16.63 -5.58
N GLY A 31 17.85 16.29 -5.07
CA GLY A 31 18.05 15.91 -3.67
C GLY A 31 17.51 14.51 -3.35
N TYR A 32 17.51 14.17 -2.05
CA TYR A 32 16.96 12.90 -1.59
C TYR A 32 15.44 12.97 -1.47
N PRO A 33 14.71 11.97 -2.00
CA PRO A 33 13.26 11.92 -1.83
C PRO A 33 12.89 11.72 -0.36
N GLU A 34 11.76 12.29 0.04
CA GLU A 34 11.18 12.02 1.35
C GLU A 34 10.72 10.58 1.49
N GLU A 35 10.82 10.07 2.72
CA GLU A 35 10.36 8.72 3.05
C GLU A 35 8.83 8.69 3.11
N ARG A 36 8.22 7.87 2.25
CA ARG A 36 6.75 7.71 2.15
C ARG A 36 6.27 6.37 2.73
N LYS A 37 6.93 5.89 3.79
CA LYS A 37 6.57 4.61 4.40
C LYS A 37 5.31 4.76 5.25
N MET A 38 4.34 3.89 5.00
CA MET A 38 3.14 3.76 5.82
C MET A 38 3.18 2.43 6.60
N PRO A 39 2.47 2.32 7.74
CA PRO A 39 2.30 1.05 8.43
C PRO A 39 1.71 -0.02 7.49
N ALA A 40 2.21 -1.25 7.58
CA ALA A 40 1.62 -2.37 6.85
C ALA A 40 0.33 -2.79 7.56
N SER A 41 -0.80 -2.21 7.17
CA SER A 41 -2.09 -2.44 7.79
C SER A 41 -3.19 -2.59 6.75
N PHE A 42 -4.33 -3.13 7.20
CA PHE A 42 -5.56 -3.18 6.42
C PHE A 42 -5.97 -1.79 5.90
N GLU A 43 -5.88 -0.78 6.76
CA GLU A 43 -6.21 0.61 6.43
C GLU A 43 -5.32 1.14 5.30
N THR A 44 -4.00 0.96 5.40
CA THR A 44 -3.05 1.37 4.37
C THR A 44 -3.32 0.67 3.04
N LEU A 45 -3.57 -0.63 3.06
CA LEU A 45 -3.87 -1.39 1.85
C LEU A 45 -5.19 -0.93 1.22
N THR A 46 -6.21 -0.66 2.04
CA THR A 46 -7.49 -0.13 1.59
C THR A 46 -7.30 1.23 0.91
N ARG A 47 -6.51 2.14 1.50
CA ARG A 47 -6.18 3.44 0.90
C ARG A 47 -5.48 3.31 -0.45
N ILE A 48 -4.59 2.33 -0.61
CA ILE A 48 -3.92 2.03 -1.88
C ILE A 48 -4.95 1.56 -2.93
N ILE A 49 -5.83 0.62 -2.58
CA ILE A 49 -6.86 0.08 -3.49
C ILE A 49 -7.81 1.18 -3.96
N ILE A 50 -8.22 2.07 -3.06
CA ILE A 50 -9.10 3.19 -3.40
C ILE A 50 -8.47 4.07 -4.47
N GLY A 51 -7.17 4.41 -4.33
CA GLY A 51 -6.45 5.29 -5.25
C GLY A 51 -6.17 4.71 -6.64
N GLN A 52 -6.41 3.42 -6.88
CA GLN A 52 -6.13 2.81 -8.18
C GLN A 52 -6.99 3.44 -9.29
N GLN A 53 -6.38 3.80 -10.43
CA GLN A 53 -7.05 4.31 -11.63
C GLN A 53 -7.91 5.58 -11.44
N ILE A 54 -7.69 6.36 -10.37
CA ILE A 54 -8.41 7.61 -10.11
C ILE A 54 -7.46 8.72 -9.64
N SER A 55 -7.92 9.97 -9.69
CA SER A 55 -7.13 11.11 -9.20
C SER A 55 -7.02 11.12 -7.68
N ARG A 56 -5.99 11.79 -7.15
CA ARG A 56 -5.79 11.96 -5.69
C ARG A 56 -7.01 12.62 -5.03
N LYS A 57 -7.57 13.66 -5.66
CA LYS A 57 -8.73 14.39 -5.13
C LYS A 57 -9.96 13.48 -4.98
N VAL A 58 -10.22 12.61 -5.95
CA VAL A 58 -11.33 11.65 -5.89
C VAL A 58 -11.06 10.59 -4.82
N ALA A 59 -9.84 10.06 -4.76
CA ALA A 59 -9.46 9.08 -3.75
C ALA A 59 -9.60 9.63 -2.32
N GLU A 60 -9.20 10.88 -2.09
CA GLU A 60 -9.36 11.57 -0.80
C GLU A 60 -10.84 11.79 -0.45
N ALA A 61 -11.68 12.20 -1.40
CA ALA A 61 -13.10 12.35 -1.16
C ALA A 61 -13.78 11.01 -0.76
N ILE A 62 -13.45 9.92 -1.44
CA ILE A 62 -13.95 8.57 -1.09
C ILE A 62 -13.42 8.15 0.29
N TRP A 63 -12.15 8.41 0.57
CA TRP A 63 -11.54 8.09 1.87
C TRP A 63 -12.23 8.82 3.03
N THR A 64 -12.56 10.09 2.86
CA THR A 64 -13.28 10.87 3.87
C THR A 64 -14.66 10.27 4.16
N ARG A 65 -15.45 9.96 3.11
CA ARG A 65 -16.77 9.32 3.27
C ARG A 65 -16.70 7.96 3.96
N LEU A 66 -15.68 7.15 3.62
CA LEU A 66 -15.46 5.86 4.30
C LEU A 66 -15.19 6.05 5.80
N LYS A 67 -14.40 7.07 6.18
CA LYS A 67 -14.14 7.36 7.60
C LYS A 67 -15.41 7.83 8.32
N GLU A 68 -16.21 8.68 7.69
CA GLU A 68 -17.49 9.17 8.24
C GLU A 68 -18.47 8.01 8.50
N GLU A 69 -18.48 7.01 7.63
CA GLU A 69 -19.29 5.79 7.77
C GLU A 69 -18.64 4.70 8.66
N ASN A 70 -17.48 4.98 9.27
CA ASN A 70 -16.66 4.02 10.01
C ASN A 70 -16.28 2.76 9.23
N LEU A 71 -16.22 2.86 7.90
CA LEU A 71 -15.87 1.80 6.94
C LEU A 71 -14.37 1.77 6.62
N THR A 72 -13.51 2.18 7.55
CA THR A 72 -12.05 1.96 7.47
C THR A 72 -11.57 0.90 8.47
N ILE A 73 -12.45 0.50 9.39
CA ILE A 73 -12.18 -0.49 10.43
C ILE A 73 -12.55 -1.89 9.90
N THR A 74 -11.61 -2.84 9.98
CA THR A 74 -11.80 -4.21 9.47
C THR A 74 -13.10 -4.86 9.96
N ARG A 75 -13.43 -4.70 11.25
CA ARG A 75 -14.64 -5.26 11.88
C ARG A 75 -15.94 -4.70 11.30
N ASN A 76 -15.92 -3.46 10.81
CA ASN A 76 -17.12 -2.83 10.26
C ASN A 76 -17.32 -3.19 8.78
N ILE A 77 -16.23 -3.48 8.07
CA ILE A 77 -16.26 -3.90 6.66
C ILE A 77 -16.62 -5.37 6.50
N ILE A 78 -16.17 -6.25 7.41
CA ILE A 78 -16.33 -7.70 7.23
C ILE A 78 -17.78 -8.14 7.06
N SER A 79 -18.70 -7.48 7.79
CA SER A 79 -20.14 -7.73 7.76
C SER A 79 -20.88 -6.83 6.75
N SER A 80 -20.17 -5.99 6.01
CA SER A 80 -20.74 -5.11 5.00
C SER A 80 -21.00 -5.85 3.69
N ASN A 81 -21.92 -5.33 2.89
CA ASN A 81 -22.10 -5.74 1.50
C ASN A 81 -21.40 -4.77 0.52
N PRO A 82 -21.10 -5.20 -0.72
CA PRO A 82 -20.49 -4.34 -1.71
C PRO A 82 -21.32 -3.08 -2.02
N GLU A 83 -22.64 -3.16 -1.95
CA GLU A 83 -23.56 -2.06 -2.23
C GLU A 83 -23.35 -0.88 -1.27
N LYS A 84 -23.10 -1.14 0.01
CA LYS A 84 -22.79 -0.11 1.00
C LYS A 84 -21.50 0.64 0.65
N LEU A 85 -20.47 -0.08 0.22
CA LEU A 85 -19.21 0.53 -0.20
C LEU A 85 -19.35 1.26 -1.56
N MET A 86 -20.25 0.81 -2.43
CA MET A 86 -20.54 1.52 -3.67
C MET A 86 -21.23 2.87 -3.42
N ARG A 87 -22.10 2.96 -2.40
CA ARG A 87 -22.75 4.24 -2.02
C ARG A 87 -21.76 5.32 -1.60
N VAL A 88 -20.59 4.96 -1.07
CA VAL A 88 -19.53 5.92 -0.74
C VAL A 88 -18.61 6.27 -1.92
N GLY A 89 -18.85 5.67 -3.09
CA GLY A 89 -18.17 5.99 -4.35
C GLY A 89 -17.14 4.97 -4.83
N LEU A 90 -17.09 3.77 -4.23
CA LEU A 90 -16.24 2.69 -4.75
C LEU A 90 -16.87 1.99 -5.95
N SER A 91 -16.03 1.49 -6.86
CA SER A 91 -16.48 0.51 -7.85
C SER A 91 -16.80 -0.82 -7.18
N ARG A 92 -17.69 -1.62 -7.78
CA ARG A 92 -18.06 -2.95 -7.27
C ARG A 92 -16.84 -3.82 -6.98
N ARG A 93 -15.86 -3.87 -7.90
CA ARG A 93 -14.63 -4.66 -7.72
C ARG A 93 -13.79 -4.20 -6.53
N LYS A 94 -13.61 -2.89 -6.35
CA LYS A 94 -12.89 -2.37 -5.17
C LYS A 94 -13.62 -2.73 -3.88
N SER A 95 -14.95 -2.63 -3.87
CA SER A 95 -15.77 -3.04 -2.73
C SER A 95 -15.58 -4.52 -2.38
N GLU A 96 -15.66 -5.41 -3.38
CA GLU A 96 -15.45 -6.85 -3.20
C GLU A 96 -14.04 -7.16 -2.66
N TYR A 97 -13.00 -6.52 -3.20
CA TYR A 97 -11.63 -6.73 -2.74
C TYR A 97 -11.42 -6.26 -1.31
N ILE A 98 -11.90 -5.07 -0.95
CA ILE A 98 -11.76 -4.53 0.41
C ILE A 98 -12.46 -5.44 1.43
N ILE A 99 -13.67 -5.92 1.11
CA ILE A 99 -14.40 -6.88 1.94
C ILE A 99 -13.64 -8.22 2.03
N GLY A 100 -13.17 -8.75 0.90
CA GLY A 100 -12.41 -10.00 0.85
C GLY A 100 -11.11 -9.95 1.67
N ILE A 101 -10.38 -8.82 1.60
CA ILE A 101 -9.18 -8.59 2.40
C ILE A 101 -9.53 -8.49 3.88
N ALA A 102 -10.63 -7.83 4.24
CA ALA A 102 -11.08 -7.75 5.64
C ALA A 102 -11.38 -9.14 6.21
N LYS A 103 -12.07 -9.99 5.42
CA LYS A 103 -12.33 -11.40 5.76
C LYS A 103 -11.03 -12.19 5.90
N ALA A 104 -10.14 -12.15 4.91
CA ALA A 104 -8.86 -12.86 4.94
C ALA A 104 -7.98 -12.44 6.13
N THR A 105 -8.01 -11.16 6.50
CA THR A 105 -7.27 -10.66 7.68
C THR A 105 -7.85 -11.21 8.97
N THR A 106 -9.18 -11.23 9.09
CA THR A 106 -9.88 -11.70 10.30
C THR A 106 -9.81 -13.22 10.46
N GLU A 107 -9.82 -13.96 9.34
CA GLU A 107 -9.67 -15.42 9.29
C GLU A 107 -8.20 -15.88 9.45
N GLY A 108 -7.24 -14.95 9.60
CA GLY A 108 -5.82 -15.26 9.72
C GLY A 108 -5.14 -15.73 8.42
N LYS A 109 -5.85 -15.75 7.28
CA LYS A 109 -5.30 -16.08 5.96
C LYS A 109 -4.35 -14.99 5.44
N LEU A 110 -4.51 -13.76 5.92
CA LEU A 110 -3.65 -12.63 5.61
C LEU A 110 -3.14 -11.97 6.91
N ASN A 111 -1.85 -12.09 7.18
CA ASN A 111 -1.20 -11.47 8.33
C ASN A 111 -0.16 -10.44 7.86
N PHE A 112 -0.43 -9.15 8.13
CA PHE A 112 0.47 -8.07 7.72
C PHE A 112 1.82 -8.09 8.44
N ASP A 113 1.86 -8.49 9.72
CA ASP A 113 3.11 -8.55 10.48
C ASP A 113 4.05 -9.64 9.94
N GLU A 114 3.49 -10.80 9.57
CA GLU A 114 4.27 -11.86 8.93
C GLU A 114 4.78 -11.45 7.55
N LEU A 115 3.95 -10.77 6.75
CA LEU A 115 4.34 -10.30 5.43
C LEU A 115 5.51 -9.32 5.47
N THR A 116 5.60 -8.46 6.49
CA THR A 116 6.73 -7.52 6.62
C THR A 116 8.07 -8.21 6.92
N LYS A 117 8.02 -9.43 7.47
CA LYS A 117 9.21 -10.24 7.81
C LYS A 117 9.63 -11.16 6.67
N LYS A 118 8.73 -11.45 5.72
CA LYS A 118 8.96 -12.38 4.63
C LYS A 118 9.96 -11.80 3.63
N LYS A 119 11.04 -12.54 3.36
CA LYS A 119 12.00 -12.19 2.30
C LYS A 119 11.40 -12.52 0.94
N TRP A 120 11.43 -11.54 0.03
CA TRP A 120 11.04 -11.72 -1.37
C TRP A 120 11.97 -12.74 -2.06
N GLY A 121 11.41 -13.70 -2.80
CA GLY A 121 12.19 -14.56 -3.72
C GLY A 121 12.72 -15.91 -3.21
N LYS A 122 12.16 -16.52 -2.14
CA LYS A 122 12.58 -17.88 -1.72
C LYS A 122 11.80 -19.06 -2.34
N ASN A 123 10.75 -18.82 -3.14
CA ASN A 123 10.14 -19.87 -3.94
C ASN A 123 10.78 -19.88 -5.33
N LYS A 124 11.49 -20.98 -5.63
CA LYS A 124 12.10 -21.28 -6.92
C LYS A 124 11.09 -21.02 -8.04
N ARG A 125 11.38 -20.04 -8.90
CA ARG A 125 10.73 -19.95 -10.21
C ARG A 125 11.13 -21.20 -10.97
N THR A 126 10.25 -22.18 -11.08
CA THR A 126 10.35 -23.16 -12.17
C THR A 126 10.25 -22.35 -13.46
N ALA A 127 11.31 -22.44 -14.25
CA ALA A 127 11.44 -21.77 -15.52
C ALA A 127 10.26 -22.13 -16.43
N TYR A 128 9.58 -21.12 -16.94
CA TYR A 128 8.94 -21.18 -18.25
C TYR A 128 9.44 -19.97 -19.03
N PHE A 129 10.62 -20.15 -19.61
CA PHE A 129 10.93 -19.57 -20.91
C PHE A 129 10.33 -20.55 -21.93
N LEU A 130 9.27 -20.13 -22.59
CA LEU A 130 8.95 -20.49 -23.98
C LEU A 130 8.67 -19.17 -24.70
#